data_AF-A0A229SF31-F1
#
_entry.id   AF-A0A229SF31-F1
#
_cell.length_a   1.000
_cell.length_b   1.000
_cell.length_c   1.000
_cell.angle_alpha   90.00
_cell.angle_beta   90.00
_cell.angle_gamma   90.00
#
_symmetry.space_group_name_H-M   'P 1'
#
loop_
_entity.id
_entity.type
_entity.pdbx_description
1 polymer ?
#
loop_
_entity_poly.entity_id
_entity_poly.type
_entity_poly.pdbx_seq_one_letter_code
_entity_poly.pdbx_strand_id
1 'polypeptide(L)'
;AAPALVVVGALMMSQVKEIDFSDFTIALPAFLTIVVMPFTYSIANGIGAGFVSYVVLRAVSGKAKGIHPLMWAIAAMFVAYFAVGPIQAAFN
;
A
#
# COMPACT_ATOMS: atom_id res chain seq x y z
N ALA A 1 10.46 -25.70 10.25
CA ALA A 1 10.10 -24.57 9.37
C ALA A 1 9.89 -23.25 10.13
N ALA A 2 9.14 -23.25 11.24
CA ALA A 2 8.81 -22.01 11.98
C ALA A 2 10.02 -21.13 12.39
N PRO A 3 11.14 -21.65 12.95
CA PRO A 3 12.28 -20.81 13.31
C PRO A 3 12.97 -20.18 12.09
N ALA A 4 13.04 -20.93 10.98
CA ALA A 4 13.63 -20.45 9.73
C ALA A 4 12.81 -19.30 9.14
N LEU A 5 11.46 -19.40 9.14
CA LEU A 5 10.59 -18.32 8.66
C LEU A 5 10.69 -17.05 9.51
N VAL A 6 10.89 -17.18 10.82
CA VAL A 6 11.12 -16.02 11.70
C VAL A 6 12.44 -15.32 11.35
N VAL A 7 13.52 -16.08 11.14
CA VAL A 7 14.82 -15.52 10.74
C VAL A 7 14.73 -14.88 9.36
N VAL A 8 14.08 -15.54 8.39
CA VAL A 8 13.86 -14.97 7.05
C VAL A 8 13.05 -13.68 7.13
N GLY A 9 11.96 -13.65 7.90
CA GLY A 9 11.19 -12.43 8.13
C GLY A 9 12.02 -11.30 8.75
N ALA A 10 12.85 -11.62 9.75
CA ALA A 10 13.77 -10.66 10.36
C ALA A 10 14.80 -10.12 9.36
N LEU A 11 15.30 -10.96 8.45
CA LEU A 11 16.17 -10.53 7.36
C LEU A 11 15.43 -9.64 6.36
N MET A 12 14.18 -9.95 6.00
CA MET A 12 13.38 -9.12 5.07
C MET A 12 13.11 -7.71 5.61
N MET A 13 13.06 -7.53 6.95
CA MET A 13 12.93 -6.21 7.56
C MET A 13 14.11 -5.27 7.26
N SER A 14 15.27 -5.79 6.83
CA SER A 14 16.38 -4.92 6.39
C SER A 14 15.99 -4.04 5.21
N GLN A 15 15.14 -4.54 4.30
CA GLN A 15 14.70 -3.80 3.12
C GLN A 15 13.85 -2.59 3.48
N VAL A 16 13.15 -2.63 4.62
CA VAL A 16 12.37 -1.49 5.12
C VAL A 16 13.28 -0.28 5.37
N LYS A 17 14.57 -0.48 5.70
CA LYS A 17 15.52 0.61 5.92
C LYS A 17 15.87 1.39 4.64
N GLU A 18 15.64 0.80 3.47
CA GLU A 18 15.89 1.46 2.18
C GLU A 18 14.75 2.41 1.79
N ILE A 19 13.66 2.43 2.56
CA ILE A 19 12.54 3.34 2.35
C ILE A 19 12.92 4.72 2.87
N ASP A 20 12.76 5.73 2.01
CA ASP A 20 12.95 7.13 2.39
C ASP A 20 11.79 7.61 3.28
N PHE A 21 11.97 7.51 4.60
CA PHE A 21 11.01 7.99 5.59
C PHE A 21 11.03 9.52 5.79
N SER A 22 11.94 10.24 5.13
CA SER A 22 11.96 11.71 5.18
C SER A 22 10.93 12.36 4.25
N ASP A 23 10.57 11.68 3.15
CA ASP A 23 9.49 12.09 2.27
C ASP A 23 8.15 11.48 2.71
N PHE A 24 7.28 12.29 3.29
CA PHE A 24 5.95 11.84 3.76
C PHE A 24 5.09 11.22 2.65
N THR A 25 5.31 11.60 1.38
CA THR A 25 4.60 11.03 0.22
C THR A 25 5.03 9.60 -0.10
N ILE A 26 6.10 9.10 0.53
CA ILE A 26 6.61 7.72 0.44
C ILE A 26 6.44 7.01 1.79
N ALA A 27 6.76 7.70 2.89
CA ALA A 27 6.70 7.18 4.25
C ALA A 27 5.30 6.68 4.63
N LEU A 28 4.26 7.50 4.41
CA LEU A 28 2.89 7.13 4.79
C LEU A 28 2.36 5.93 3.97
N PRO A 29 2.50 5.89 2.63
CA PRO A 29 2.11 4.72 1.84
C PRO A 29 2.84 3.44 2.23
N ALA A 30 4.15 3.52 2.48
CA ALA A 30 4.94 2.38 2.94
C ALA A 30 4.44 1.86 4.30
N PHE A 31 4.21 2.76 5.26
CA PHE A 31 3.67 2.42 6.56
C PHE A 31 2.29 1.75 6.45
N LEU A 32 1.37 2.32 5.66
CA LEU A 32 0.04 1.75 5.44
C LEU A 32 0.14 0.35 4.82
N THR A 33 1.04 0.15 3.86
CA THR A 33 1.28 -1.17 3.27
C THR A 33 1.70 -2.19 4.31
N ILE A 34 2.65 -1.84 5.18
CA ILE A 34 3.20 -2.73 6.21
C ILE A 34 2.15 -3.08 7.27
N VAL A 35 1.33 -2.11 7.71
CA VAL A 35 0.39 -2.31 8.82
C VAL A 35 -0.95 -2.88 8.38
N VAL A 36 -1.47 -2.50 7.21
CA VAL A 36 -2.77 -2.97 6.73
C VAL A 36 -2.73 -4.46 6.38
N MET A 37 -1.62 -4.97 5.84
CA MET A 37 -1.51 -6.42 5.53
C MET A 37 -1.80 -7.33 6.73
N PRO A 38 -1.10 -7.24 7.87
CA PRO A 38 -1.37 -8.10 9.02
C PRO A 38 -2.73 -7.79 9.67
N PHE A 39 -3.16 -6.53 9.71
CA PHE A 39 -4.43 -6.16 10.36
C PHE A 39 -5.65 -6.63 9.58
N THR A 40 -5.54 -6.74 8.26
CA THR A 40 -6.62 -7.23 7.40
C THR A 40 -6.45 -8.70 7.00
N TYR A 41 -5.37 -9.34 7.46
CA TYR A 41 -4.97 -10.70 7.04
C TYR A 41 -4.93 -10.89 5.51
N SER A 42 -4.71 -9.80 4.76
CA SER A 42 -4.79 -9.77 3.30
C SER A 42 -3.65 -8.95 2.73
N ILE A 43 -2.76 -9.64 2.00
CA ILE A 43 -1.68 -8.99 1.25
C ILE A 43 -2.26 -8.01 0.23
N ALA A 44 -3.33 -8.41 -0.47
CA ALA A 44 -3.98 -7.57 -1.47
C ALA A 44 -4.51 -6.26 -0.88
N ASN A 45 -5.12 -6.31 0.31
CA ASN A 45 -5.65 -5.10 0.97
C ASN A 45 -4.52 -4.14 1.37
N GLY A 46 -3.41 -4.67 1.89
CA GLY A 46 -2.27 -3.83 2.26
C GLY A 46 -1.58 -3.21 1.05
N ILE A 47 -1.33 -3.98 -0.01
CA ILE A 47 -0.79 -3.45 -1.28
C ILE A 47 -1.73 -2.39 -1.86
N GLY A 48 -3.03 -2.67 -1.87
CA GLY A 48 -4.04 -1.75 -2.38
C GLY A 48 -4.06 -0.43 -1.64
N ALA A 49 -4.12 -0.47 -0.30
CA ALA A 49 -4.07 0.73 0.53
C ALA A 49 -2.77 1.53 0.31
N GLY A 50 -1.64 0.84 0.17
CA GLY A 50 -0.35 1.43 -0.18
C GLY A 50 -0.33 2.15 -1.52
N PHE A 51 -0.76 1.49 -2.58
CA PHE A 51 -0.76 2.09 -3.92
C PHE A 51 -1.74 3.24 -4.05
N VAL A 52 -2.95 3.12 -3.49
CA VAL A 52 -3.94 4.19 -3.51
C VAL A 52 -3.41 5.41 -2.74
N SER A 53 -2.88 5.21 -1.52
CA SER A 53 -2.32 6.31 -0.73
C SER A 53 -1.10 6.95 -1.38
N TYR A 54 -0.22 6.19 -2.03
CA TYR A 54 0.92 6.72 -2.78
C TYR A 54 0.49 7.64 -3.92
N VAL A 55 -0.44 7.17 -4.77
CA VAL A 55 -0.93 7.94 -5.91
C VAL A 55 -1.65 9.20 -5.43
N VAL A 56 -2.54 9.07 -4.43
CA VAL A 56 -3.26 10.21 -3.87
C VAL A 56 -2.31 11.24 -3.26
N LEU A 57 -1.38 10.83 -2.39
CA LEU A 57 -0.45 11.75 -1.73
C LEU A 57 0.48 12.44 -2.72
N ARG A 58 1.04 11.72 -3.69
CA ARG A 58 1.90 12.34 -4.70
C ARG A 58 1.12 13.25 -5.64
N ALA A 59 -0.13 12.93 -5.94
CA ALA A 59 -0.98 13.80 -6.75
C ALA A 59 -1.28 15.13 -6.04
N VAL A 60 -1.73 15.08 -4.78
CA VAL A 60 -2.06 16.31 -4.01
C VAL A 60 -0.82 17.12 -3.64
N SER A 61 0.35 16.48 -3.54
CA SER A 61 1.63 17.16 -3.25
C SER A 61 2.28 17.78 -4.50
N GLY A 62 1.58 17.82 -5.65
CA GLY A 62 2.10 18.39 -6.90
C GLY A 62 3.15 17.54 -7.62
N LYS A 63 3.47 16.35 -7.10
CA LYS A 63 4.44 15.40 -7.68
C LYS A 63 3.79 14.41 -8.66
N ALA A 64 2.61 14.72 -9.18
CA ALA A 64 1.82 13.82 -10.06
C ALA A 64 2.59 13.38 -11.32
N LYS A 65 3.40 14.26 -11.91
CA LYS A 65 4.20 13.99 -13.12
C LYS A 65 5.29 12.92 -12.92
N GLY A 66 5.70 12.68 -11.67
CA GLY A 66 6.69 11.67 -11.31
C GLY A 66 6.10 10.27 -11.06
N ILE A 67 4.79 10.09 -11.24
CA ILE A 67 4.11 8.82 -11.04
C ILE A 67 4.05 8.07 -12.39
N HIS A 68 4.55 6.85 -12.41
CA HIS A 68 4.46 6.00 -13.60
C HIS A 68 2.98 5.75 -13.98
N PRO A 69 2.57 5.85 -15.26
CA PRO A 69 1.17 5.70 -15.68
C PRO A 69 0.51 4.39 -15.21
N LEU A 70 1.28 3.30 -15.17
CA LEU A 70 0.82 2.01 -14.64
C LEU A 70 0.32 2.10 -13.19
N MET A 71 0.94 2.96 -12.36
CA MET A 71 0.55 3.11 -10.95
C MET A 71 -0.81 3.78 -10.81
N TRP A 72 -1.16 4.70 -11.71
CA TRP A 72 -2.50 5.27 -11.79
C TRP A 72 -3.55 4.21 -12.15
N ALA A 73 -3.25 3.35 -13.13
CA ALA A 73 -4.15 2.26 -13.53
C ALA A 73 -4.38 1.27 -12.37
N ILE A 74 -3.31 0.86 -11.69
CA ILE A 74 -3.40 -0.07 -10.55
C ILE A 74 -4.15 0.57 -9.38
N ALA A 75 -3.85 1.83 -9.05
CA ALA A 75 -4.57 2.53 -7.99
C ALA A 75 -6.08 2.64 -8.30
N ALA A 76 -6.45 2.93 -9.55
CA ALA A 76 -7.85 2.98 -9.96
C ALA A 76 -8.55 1.61 -9.79
N MET A 77 -7.88 0.50 -10.12
CA MET A 77 -8.42 -0.85 -9.89
C MET A 77 -8.64 -1.13 -8.41
N PHE A 78 -7.69 -0.74 -7.54
CA PHE A 78 -7.85 -0.93 -6.09
C PHE A 78 -8.93 -0.05 -5.48
N VAL A 79 -9.09 1.19 -5.97
CA VAL A 79 -10.23 2.04 -5.59
C VAL A 79 -11.55 1.34 -5.95
N ALA A 80 -11.66 0.78 -7.16
CA ALA A 80 -12.84 0.02 -7.56
C ALA A 80 -13.06 -1.20 -6.65
N TYR A 81 -12.00 -1.97 -6.39
CA TYR A 81 -12.04 -3.13 -5.49
C TYR A 81 -12.57 -2.79 -4.09
N PHE A 82 -12.05 -1.72 -3.47
CA PHE A 82 -12.53 -1.29 -2.15
C PHE A 82 -13.93 -0.67 -2.18
N ALA A 83 -14.37 -0.12 -3.31
CA ALA A 83 -15.70 0.44 -3.46
C ALA A 83 -16.79 -0.62 -3.59
N VAL A 84 -16.49 -1.83 -4.11
CA VAL A 84 -17.51 -2.90 -4.28
C VAL A 84 -18.20 -3.25 -2.97
N GLY A 85 -17.46 -3.38 -1.87
CA GLY A 85 -18.01 -3.70 -0.55
C GLY A 85 -19.07 -2.70 -0.04
N PRO A 86 -18.73 -1.41 0.14
CA PRO A 86 -19.70 -0.41 0.58
C PRO A 86 -20.83 -0.19 -0.41
N ILE A 87 -20.59 -0.36 -1.72
CA ILE A 87 -21.66 -0.32 -2.73
C ILE A 87 -22.68 -1.44 -2.49
N GLN A 88 -22.22 -2.68 -2.32
CA GLN A 88 -23.13 -3.80 -2.05
C GLN A 88 -23.89 -3.65 -0.73
N ALA A 89 -23.25 -3.05 0.29
CA ALA A 89 -23.89 -2.77 1.58
C ALA A 89 -24.92 -1.64 1.52
N ALA A 90 -24.81 -0.72 0.55
CA ALA A 90 -25.77 0.37 0.35
C ALA A 90 -26.99 -0.05 -0.47
N PHE A 91 -26.88 -1.12 -1.26
CA PHE A 91 -27.93 -1.63 -2.14
C PHE A 91 -28.66 -2.89 -1.60
N ASN A 92 -28.26 -3.43 -0.44
CA ASN A 92 -28.99 -4.45 0.32
C ASN A 92 -29.56 -3.84 1.60
#